data_AF-A0A838P2D1-F1
#
_entry.id   AF-A0A838P2D1-F1
#
_cell.length_a   1.000
_cell.length_b   1.000
_cell.length_c   1.000
_cell.angle_alpha   90.00
_cell.angle_beta   90.00
_cell.angle_gamma   90.00
#
_symmetry.space_group_name_H-M   'P 1'
#
loop_
_entity.id
_entity.type
_entity.pdbx_description
1 polymer ?
#
loop_
_entity_poly.entity_id
_entity_poly.type
_entity_poly.pdbx_seq_one_letter_code
_entity_poly.pdbx_strand_id
1 'polypeptide(L)'
;MREFARLYVALDETTATSEKVAALTAYFRAAPPEDAAWAVHFLVGRRPKRLVASSSLRAWAAAEAGIPDWLFEESYHSVGDLAETITLLLPDTGSPSEYPLSQWVEQRLLALRGQDEAVQREEMVRAWRELERRERYVWNKLITGSFRVGASARLVVRALAGASGVPEEVVAHRLMGAWDPSPDFYRRLVATDTGDADVSRPYPFYLAYPLEDDPATLGDPAEWIAEWKWDGIRSQLVRRAGKSFLWSRGEELLSGRFPEVEEAAALLPEGTVLDGELLPWLDGAPLPFAQLQRRIGRKSLSRKILAEVPVVLVAYDLLEEGGEDLRPLPLAERRRRLGALLARVPSAGRLVISAAVKAAAWEDASAARLRAREQGAEGLMLKRLSSAYGVGRRRGDWWKWKVDPLSVDAVLIYAQPGSGRRAGLYTDYTFGLRDGEGLVPFAKAYSGLTDADIRRVDAFVRRNTLEKHGPVRVVKPELVFEIAFEGIQASPRHKSGIAVRFPRMVRWRTDKRVDEADTIETLRALLDRGVEA
;
A
#
# COMPACT_ATOMS: atom_id res chain seq x y z
N MET A 1 -18.80 12.47 -20.13
CA MET A 1 -18.11 13.20 -19.05
C MET A 1 -19.03 13.41 -17.85
N ARG A 2 -20.22 14.00 -18.04
CA ARG A 2 -21.21 14.26 -16.99
C ARG A 2 -21.47 13.12 -16.01
N GLU A 3 -21.84 11.94 -16.51
CA GLU A 3 -22.15 10.79 -15.64
C GLU A 3 -20.93 10.30 -14.85
N PHE A 4 -19.74 10.37 -15.44
CA PHE A 4 -18.50 10.03 -14.74
C PHE A 4 -18.14 11.07 -13.67
N ALA A 5 -18.41 12.35 -13.93
CA ALA A 5 -18.23 13.40 -12.93
C ALA A 5 -19.20 13.25 -11.75
N ARG A 6 -20.45 12.83 -11.99
CA ARG A 6 -21.40 12.46 -10.93
C ARG A 6 -20.90 11.28 -10.12
N LEU A 7 -20.38 10.23 -10.76
CA LEU A 7 -19.76 9.11 -10.07
C LEU A 7 -18.59 9.60 -9.19
N TYR A 8 -17.70 10.42 -9.73
CA TYR A 8 -16.56 10.97 -8.99
C TYR A 8 -17.02 11.65 -7.70
N VAL A 9 -17.98 12.56 -7.81
CA VAL A 9 -18.52 13.32 -6.66
C VAL A 9 -19.14 12.37 -5.62
N ALA A 10 -19.96 11.41 -6.06
CA ALA A 10 -20.56 10.43 -5.16
C ALA A 10 -19.50 9.60 -4.40
N LEU A 11 -18.35 9.32 -5.02
CA LEU A 11 -17.25 8.60 -4.37
C LEU A 11 -16.43 9.49 -3.41
N ASP A 12 -16.32 10.78 -3.72
CA ASP A 12 -15.54 11.75 -2.95
C ASP A 12 -16.27 12.20 -1.68
N GLU A 13 -17.60 12.38 -1.77
CA GLU A 13 -18.44 12.88 -0.67
C GLU A 13 -18.75 11.84 0.42
N THR A 14 -18.54 10.54 0.14
CA THR A 14 -18.78 9.48 1.12
C THR A 14 -17.48 8.84 1.63
N THR A 15 -17.52 8.40 2.89
CA THR A 15 -16.49 7.53 3.48
C THR A 15 -16.98 6.08 3.61
N ALA A 16 -18.27 5.82 3.40
CA ALA A 16 -18.86 4.50 3.56
C ALA A 16 -18.51 3.61 2.37
N THR A 17 -17.84 2.48 2.65
CA THR A 17 -17.42 1.54 1.60
C THR A 17 -18.62 0.95 0.84
N SER A 18 -19.73 0.70 1.51
CA SER A 18 -20.97 0.19 0.90
C SER A 18 -21.56 1.18 -0.11
N GLU A 19 -21.63 2.47 0.22
CA GLU A 19 -22.13 3.51 -0.66
C GLU A 19 -21.25 3.69 -1.90
N LYS A 20 -19.92 3.65 -1.73
CA LYS A 20 -18.99 3.68 -2.88
C LYS A 20 -19.21 2.52 -3.84
N VAL A 21 -19.36 1.31 -3.31
CA VAL A 21 -19.63 0.11 -4.11
C VAL A 21 -20.98 0.24 -4.82
N ALA A 22 -22.01 0.76 -4.15
CA ALA A 22 -23.33 0.98 -4.75
C ALA A 22 -23.26 2.00 -5.91
N ALA A 23 -22.58 3.13 -5.72
CA ALA A 23 -22.40 4.15 -6.75
C ALA A 23 -21.64 3.61 -7.98
N LEU A 24 -20.53 2.89 -7.76
CA LEU A 24 -19.78 2.22 -8.82
C LEU A 24 -20.64 1.19 -9.57
N THR A 25 -21.40 0.37 -8.83
CA THR A 25 -22.25 -0.67 -9.41
C THR A 25 -23.34 -0.05 -10.29
N ALA A 26 -23.99 1.02 -9.79
CA ALA A 26 -25.01 1.75 -10.55
C ALA A 26 -24.42 2.34 -11.84
N TYR A 27 -23.23 2.95 -11.76
CA TYR A 27 -22.54 3.46 -12.93
C TYR A 27 -22.22 2.36 -13.95
N PHE A 28 -21.62 1.23 -13.52
CA PHE A 28 -21.25 0.15 -14.44
C PHE A 28 -22.44 -0.59 -15.07
N ARG A 29 -23.64 -0.52 -14.46
CA ARG A 29 -24.88 -1.03 -15.06
C ARG A 29 -25.44 -0.12 -16.15
N ALA A 30 -25.25 1.20 -16.03
CA ALA A 30 -25.84 2.19 -16.93
C ALA A 30 -24.86 2.69 -18.02
N ALA A 31 -23.56 2.72 -17.74
CA ALA A 31 -22.57 3.27 -18.65
C ALA A 31 -22.41 2.40 -19.91
N PRO A 32 -22.28 3.01 -21.11
CA PRO A 32 -21.97 2.25 -22.30
C PRO A 32 -20.55 1.65 -22.22
N PRO A 33 -20.25 0.55 -22.94
CA PRO A 33 -18.99 -0.19 -22.79
C PRO A 33 -17.72 0.65 -22.98
N GLU A 34 -17.71 1.61 -23.90
CA GLU A 34 -16.61 2.55 -24.14
C GLU A 34 -16.30 3.43 -22.91
N ASP A 35 -17.33 3.99 -22.28
CA ASP A 35 -17.18 4.83 -21.09
C ASP A 35 -16.80 3.98 -19.88
N ALA A 36 -17.44 2.82 -19.74
CA ALA A 36 -17.15 1.91 -18.65
C ALA A 36 -15.71 1.39 -18.72
N ALA A 37 -15.17 1.09 -19.91
CA ALA A 37 -13.77 0.71 -20.09
C ALA A 37 -12.81 1.81 -19.59
N TRP A 38 -13.06 3.06 -19.96
CA TRP A 38 -12.25 4.20 -19.50
C TRP A 38 -12.41 4.46 -18.00
N ALA A 39 -13.63 4.38 -17.47
CA ALA A 39 -13.87 4.50 -16.04
C ALA A 39 -13.08 3.43 -15.26
N VAL A 40 -13.14 2.16 -15.68
CA VAL A 40 -12.34 1.08 -15.09
C VAL A 40 -10.86 1.43 -15.15
N HIS A 41 -10.35 1.88 -16.29
CA HIS A 41 -8.95 2.28 -16.46
C HIS A 41 -8.49 3.29 -15.39
N PHE A 42 -9.23 4.38 -15.21
CA PHE A 42 -8.86 5.41 -14.23
C PHE A 42 -9.06 4.96 -12.78
N LEU A 43 -10.17 4.28 -12.49
CA LEU A 43 -10.54 3.89 -11.12
C LEU A 43 -9.64 2.79 -10.54
N VAL A 44 -9.09 1.90 -11.39
CA VAL A 44 -8.06 0.93 -10.94
C VAL A 44 -6.66 1.54 -10.86
N GLY A 45 -6.54 2.85 -11.09
CA GLY A 45 -5.29 3.60 -10.97
C GLY A 45 -4.38 3.55 -12.20
N ARG A 46 -4.87 3.07 -13.35
CA ARG A 46 -4.15 3.25 -14.63
C ARG A 46 -4.32 4.71 -15.08
N ARG A 47 -3.29 5.22 -15.75
CA ARG A 47 -3.19 6.62 -16.14
C ARG A 47 -2.47 6.72 -17.48
N PRO A 48 -2.90 7.62 -18.37
CA PRO A 48 -2.08 8.06 -19.48
C PRO A 48 -0.71 8.55 -18.98
N LYS A 49 0.35 8.34 -19.76
CA LYS A 49 1.66 8.96 -19.48
C LYS A 49 1.47 10.48 -19.41
N ARG A 50 2.11 11.14 -18.44
CA ARG A 50 1.98 12.58 -18.16
C ARG A 50 1.99 13.38 -19.47
N LEU A 51 0.84 13.95 -19.80
CA LEU A 51 0.61 14.65 -21.06
C LEU A 51 1.04 16.11 -20.99
N VAL A 52 0.78 16.75 -19.84
CA VAL A 52 1.05 18.18 -19.60
C VAL A 52 1.87 18.34 -18.30
N ALA A 53 2.80 19.29 -18.27
CA ALA A 53 3.57 19.59 -17.09
C ALA A 53 2.73 20.34 -16.03
N SER A 54 2.85 19.96 -14.74
CA SER A 54 2.17 20.65 -13.64
C SER A 54 2.55 22.12 -13.50
N SER A 55 3.79 22.48 -13.85
CA SER A 55 4.25 23.88 -13.91
C SER A 55 3.49 24.68 -14.98
N SER A 56 3.31 24.10 -16.17
CA SER A 56 2.56 24.74 -17.26
C SER A 56 1.07 24.87 -16.90
N LEU A 57 0.44 23.81 -16.34
CA LEU A 57 -0.94 23.89 -15.87
C LEU A 57 -1.15 25.01 -14.84
N ARG A 58 -0.23 25.15 -13.88
CA ARG A 58 -0.24 26.23 -12.89
C ARG A 58 -0.18 27.60 -13.58
N ALA A 59 0.82 27.81 -14.44
CA ALA A 59 1.02 29.09 -15.12
C ALA A 59 -0.19 29.47 -15.99
N TRP A 60 -0.75 28.52 -16.74
CA TRP A 60 -1.90 28.77 -17.59
C TRP A 60 -3.17 29.05 -16.79
N ALA A 61 -3.38 28.34 -15.67
CA ALA A 61 -4.52 28.58 -14.80
C ALA A 61 -4.43 29.93 -14.09
N ALA A 62 -3.23 30.32 -13.62
CA ALA A 62 -3.00 31.65 -13.04
C ALA A 62 -3.29 32.76 -14.06
N ALA A 63 -2.81 32.60 -15.29
CA ALA A 63 -3.07 33.53 -16.39
C ALA A 63 -4.56 33.61 -16.74
N GLU A 64 -5.26 32.48 -16.84
CA GLU A 64 -6.69 32.43 -17.15
C GLU A 64 -7.56 32.99 -16.00
N ALA A 65 -7.14 32.81 -14.75
CA ALA A 65 -7.78 33.41 -13.58
C ALA A 65 -7.44 34.89 -13.39
N GLY A 66 -6.45 35.43 -14.13
CA GLY A 66 -5.99 36.81 -13.99
C GLY A 66 -5.28 37.10 -12.66
N ILE A 67 -4.59 36.11 -12.09
CA ILE A 67 -3.89 36.24 -10.80
C ILE A 67 -2.36 36.06 -10.95
N PRO A 68 -1.56 36.67 -10.07
CA PRO A 68 -0.11 36.44 -10.05
C PRO A 68 0.26 35.07 -9.47
N ASP A 69 1.43 34.55 -9.85
CA ASP A 69 1.91 33.21 -9.45
C ASP A 69 1.93 32.99 -7.93
N TRP A 70 2.36 33.98 -7.15
CA TRP A 70 2.43 33.85 -5.68
C TRP A 70 1.04 33.61 -5.06
N LEU A 71 -0.02 34.20 -5.62
CA LEU A 71 -1.38 34.02 -5.12
C LEU A 71 -1.92 32.64 -5.46
N PHE A 72 -1.54 32.12 -6.64
CA PHE A 72 -1.80 30.73 -6.98
C PHE A 72 -1.10 29.78 -6.00
N GLU A 73 0.17 30.02 -5.67
CA GLU A 73 0.92 29.18 -4.74
C GLU A 73 0.30 29.15 -3.33
N GLU A 74 -0.10 30.30 -2.79
CA GLU A 74 -0.81 30.37 -1.51
C GLU A 74 -2.17 29.65 -1.55
N SER A 75 -2.90 29.78 -2.67
CA SER A 75 -4.16 29.06 -2.89
C SER A 75 -3.93 27.55 -2.92
N TYR A 76 -2.89 27.10 -3.61
CA TYR A 76 -2.50 25.69 -3.66
C TYR A 76 -2.11 25.15 -2.29
N HIS A 77 -1.35 25.92 -1.49
CA HIS A 77 -0.99 25.51 -0.14
C HIS A 77 -2.20 25.40 0.80
N SER A 78 -3.22 26.23 0.58
CA SER A 78 -4.47 26.19 1.35
C SER A 78 -5.37 25.02 0.98
N VAL A 79 -5.45 24.69 -0.32
CA VAL A 79 -6.31 23.60 -0.85
C VAL A 79 -5.61 22.24 -0.74
N GLY A 80 -4.32 22.17 -1.07
CA GLY A 80 -3.51 20.95 -1.03
C GLY A 80 -3.67 20.01 -2.24
N ASP A 81 -4.41 20.42 -3.28
CA ASP A 81 -4.60 19.66 -4.53
C ASP A 81 -4.67 20.58 -5.76
N LEU A 82 -3.81 20.33 -6.76
CA LEU A 82 -3.68 21.21 -7.92
C LEU A 82 -4.94 21.24 -8.78
N ALA A 83 -5.61 20.11 -8.97
CA ALA A 83 -6.80 20.05 -9.81
C ALA A 83 -7.97 20.81 -9.16
N GLU A 84 -8.10 20.71 -7.84
CA GLU A 84 -9.08 21.48 -7.07
C GLU A 84 -8.74 22.98 -7.08
N THR A 85 -7.48 23.36 -6.84
CA THR A 85 -7.03 24.76 -6.91
C THR A 85 -7.35 25.41 -8.25
N ILE A 86 -7.00 24.75 -9.37
CA ILE A 86 -7.32 25.26 -10.71
C ILE A 86 -8.83 25.43 -10.87
N THR A 87 -9.61 24.45 -10.42
CA THR A 87 -11.07 24.49 -10.58
C THR A 87 -11.71 25.62 -9.78
N LEU A 88 -11.24 25.87 -8.55
CA LEU A 88 -11.75 26.90 -7.66
C LEU A 88 -11.37 28.33 -8.09
N LEU A 89 -10.20 28.49 -8.71
CA LEU A 89 -9.70 29.80 -9.16
C LEU A 89 -10.30 30.25 -10.49
N LEU A 90 -10.67 29.30 -11.35
CA LEU A 90 -11.23 29.61 -12.66
C LEU A 90 -12.72 29.94 -12.57
N PRO A 91 -13.22 30.91 -13.37
CA PRO A 91 -14.63 31.30 -13.34
C PRO A 91 -15.54 30.17 -13.83
N ASP A 92 -16.76 30.09 -13.28
CA ASP A 92 -17.77 29.11 -13.72
C ASP A 92 -18.55 29.62 -14.93
N THR A 93 -17.92 29.59 -16.09
CA THR A 93 -18.54 29.97 -17.37
C THR A 93 -19.01 28.78 -18.20
N GLY A 94 -18.65 27.56 -17.80
CA GLY A 94 -18.93 26.34 -18.56
C GLY A 94 -20.35 25.79 -18.36
N SER A 95 -20.70 24.82 -19.20
CA SER A 95 -21.99 24.13 -19.18
C SER A 95 -21.78 22.62 -19.03
N PRO A 96 -22.79 21.84 -18.61
CA PRO A 96 -22.69 20.39 -18.56
C PRO A 96 -22.34 19.82 -19.94
N SER A 97 -21.33 18.96 -19.99
CA SER A 97 -20.88 18.41 -21.27
C SER A 97 -21.89 17.44 -21.87
N GLU A 98 -22.15 17.60 -23.16
CA GLU A 98 -22.95 16.67 -23.97
C GLU A 98 -22.16 15.42 -24.40
N TYR A 99 -20.83 15.44 -24.26
CA TYR A 99 -19.96 14.37 -24.74
C TYR A 99 -19.70 13.30 -23.67
N PRO A 100 -19.65 12.01 -24.05
CA PRO A 100 -19.34 10.90 -23.15
C PRO A 100 -17.87 10.92 -22.68
N LEU A 101 -17.54 10.12 -21.66
CA LEU A 101 -16.19 10.09 -21.08
C LEU A 101 -15.16 9.66 -22.13
N SER A 102 -15.45 8.58 -22.84
CA SER A 102 -14.60 8.01 -23.91
C SER A 102 -14.19 9.08 -24.92
N GLN A 103 -15.14 9.89 -25.38
CA GLN A 103 -14.86 10.94 -26.36
C GLN A 103 -13.92 12.02 -25.82
N TRP A 104 -14.13 12.50 -24.59
CA TRP A 104 -13.22 13.44 -23.94
C TRP A 104 -11.81 12.87 -23.80
N VAL A 105 -11.71 11.58 -23.47
CA VAL A 105 -10.41 10.93 -23.30
C VAL A 105 -9.72 10.72 -24.64
N GLU A 106 -10.38 10.11 -25.61
CA GLU A 106 -9.78 9.71 -26.87
C GLU A 106 -9.51 10.89 -27.80
N GLN A 107 -10.47 11.81 -27.92
CA GLN A 107 -10.38 12.91 -28.88
C GLN A 107 -9.70 14.15 -28.32
N ARG A 108 -9.71 14.33 -26.99
CA ARG A 108 -9.13 15.54 -26.37
C ARG A 108 -7.92 15.23 -25.52
N LEU A 109 -8.06 14.36 -24.51
CA LEU A 109 -6.98 14.09 -23.57
C LEU A 109 -5.79 13.42 -24.26
N LEU A 110 -6.01 12.29 -24.94
CA LEU A 110 -4.94 11.55 -25.61
C LEU A 110 -4.38 12.31 -26.82
N ALA A 111 -5.18 13.17 -27.45
CA ALA A 111 -4.76 14.01 -28.58
C ALA A 111 -3.69 15.05 -28.19
N LEU A 112 -3.58 15.42 -26.91
CA LEU A 112 -2.51 16.29 -26.40
C LEU A 112 -1.11 15.66 -26.49
N ARG A 113 -1.03 14.33 -26.67
CA ARG A 113 0.25 13.61 -26.68
C ARG A 113 1.08 14.05 -27.89
N GLY A 114 2.28 14.56 -27.62
CA GLY A 114 3.22 14.96 -28.67
C GLY A 114 2.90 16.29 -29.34
N GLN A 115 1.85 16.99 -28.89
CA GLN A 115 1.55 18.35 -29.33
C GLN A 115 2.52 19.35 -28.68
N ASP A 116 2.70 20.50 -29.33
CA ASP A 116 3.47 21.60 -28.77
C ASP A 116 2.74 22.27 -27.59
N GLU A 117 3.49 23.07 -26.83
CA GLU A 117 2.99 23.71 -25.62
C GLU A 117 1.86 24.71 -25.90
N ALA A 118 1.84 25.36 -27.08
CA ALA A 118 0.83 26.34 -27.44
C ALA A 118 -0.53 25.68 -27.72
N VAL A 119 -0.52 24.59 -28.49
CA VAL A 119 -1.71 23.77 -28.76
C VAL A 119 -2.24 23.13 -27.47
N GLN A 120 -1.34 22.63 -26.62
CA GLN A 120 -1.75 22.09 -25.32
C GLN A 120 -2.42 23.15 -24.45
N ARG A 121 -1.86 24.36 -24.40
CA ARG A 121 -2.44 25.48 -23.64
C ARG A 121 -3.82 25.86 -24.17
N GLU A 122 -3.97 25.98 -25.48
CA GLU A 122 -5.24 26.35 -26.11
C GLU A 122 -6.34 25.36 -25.78
N GLU A 123 -6.07 24.06 -25.92
CA GLU A 123 -7.05 23.01 -25.60
C GLU A 123 -7.37 22.98 -24.09
N MET A 124 -6.39 23.19 -23.21
CA MET A 124 -6.62 23.26 -21.76
C MET A 124 -7.55 24.42 -21.39
N VAL A 125 -7.29 25.62 -21.91
CA VAL A 125 -8.12 26.80 -21.67
C VAL A 125 -9.52 26.60 -22.25
N ARG A 126 -9.61 26.05 -23.46
CA ARG A 126 -10.90 25.71 -24.09
C ARG A 126 -11.71 24.74 -23.23
N ALA A 127 -11.10 23.64 -22.78
CA ALA A 127 -11.76 22.66 -21.92
C ALA A 127 -12.22 23.28 -20.58
N TRP A 128 -11.41 24.16 -19.98
CA TRP A 128 -11.80 24.87 -18.76
C TRP A 128 -13.02 25.77 -18.95
N ARG A 129 -13.11 26.45 -20.09
CA ARG A 129 -14.27 27.31 -20.43
C ARG A 129 -15.50 26.50 -20.83
N GLU A 130 -15.33 25.32 -21.43
CA GLU A 130 -16.43 24.48 -21.92
C GLU A 130 -17.12 23.71 -20.77
N LEU A 131 -16.34 23.14 -19.86
CA LEU A 131 -16.83 22.23 -18.81
C LEU A 131 -17.41 22.97 -17.59
N GLU A 132 -18.56 22.49 -17.09
CA GLU A 132 -19.06 22.91 -15.77
C GLU A 132 -18.06 22.60 -14.64
N ARG A 133 -18.21 23.27 -13.50
CA ARG A 133 -17.25 23.19 -12.37
C ARG A 133 -16.87 21.75 -11.98
N ARG A 134 -17.86 20.86 -11.82
CA ARG A 134 -17.64 19.47 -11.38
C ARG A 134 -16.91 18.65 -12.45
N GLU A 135 -17.28 18.82 -13.71
CA GLU A 135 -16.63 18.15 -14.82
C GLU A 135 -15.21 18.68 -15.03
N ARG A 136 -15.00 19.99 -14.90
CA ARG A 136 -13.69 20.64 -14.93
C ARG A 136 -12.76 20.09 -13.85
N TYR A 137 -13.29 19.88 -12.64
CA TYR A 137 -12.54 19.24 -11.55
C TYR A 137 -12.05 17.85 -11.95
N VAL A 138 -12.94 17.00 -12.46
CA VAL A 138 -12.60 15.65 -12.89
C VAL A 138 -11.64 15.66 -14.07
N TRP A 139 -11.83 16.55 -15.04
CA TRP A 139 -10.91 16.75 -16.16
C TRP A 139 -9.48 17.06 -15.67
N ASN A 140 -9.35 18.02 -14.76
CA ASN A 140 -8.08 18.36 -14.15
C ASN A 140 -7.47 17.18 -13.39
N LYS A 141 -8.29 16.35 -12.72
CA LYS A 141 -7.82 15.11 -12.05
C LYS A 141 -7.30 14.06 -13.02
N LEU A 142 -7.95 13.90 -14.18
CA LEU A 142 -7.51 12.98 -15.23
C LEU A 142 -6.14 13.37 -15.79
N ILE A 143 -5.89 14.67 -15.96
CA ILE A 143 -4.62 15.20 -16.52
C ILE A 143 -3.50 15.16 -15.48
N THR A 144 -3.74 15.69 -14.28
CA THR A 144 -2.75 15.72 -13.20
C THR A 144 -2.43 14.32 -12.67
N GLY A 145 -3.34 13.38 -12.92
CA GLY A 145 -3.25 12.02 -12.45
C GLY A 145 -3.52 11.88 -10.95
N SER A 146 -3.90 12.91 -10.20
CA SER A 146 -4.20 12.79 -8.76
C SER A 146 -5.61 12.24 -8.48
N PHE A 147 -5.98 11.14 -9.15
CA PHE A 147 -7.28 10.48 -9.00
C PHE A 147 -7.38 9.77 -7.63
N ARG A 148 -7.80 10.51 -6.59
CA ARG A 148 -7.87 10.08 -5.18
C ARG A 148 -9.30 9.98 -4.66
N VAL A 149 -10.23 9.48 -5.46
CA VAL A 149 -11.68 9.35 -5.12
C VAL A 149 -12.00 8.30 -4.04
N GLY A 150 -10.99 7.70 -3.43
CA GLY A 150 -11.19 6.64 -2.44
C GLY A 150 -11.84 5.36 -3.00
N ALA A 151 -11.76 5.13 -4.32
CA ALA A 151 -12.05 3.84 -4.94
C ALA A 151 -10.73 3.09 -5.16
N SER A 152 -10.53 1.99 -4.43
CA SER A 152 -9.40 1.09 -4.70
C SER A 152 -9.74 0.16 -5.87
N ALA A 153 -8.73 -0.42 -6.53
CA ALA A 153 -8.96 -1.43 -7.56
C ALA A 153 -9.87 -2.57 -7.06
N ARG A 154 -9.76 -2.93 -5.77
CA ARG A 154 -10.63 -3.92 -5.13
C ARG A 154 -12.10 -3.48 -5.09
N LEU A 155 -12.38 -2.20 -4.79
CA LEU A 155 -13.77 -1.70 -4.83
C LEU A 155 -14.34 -1.69 -6.25
N VAL A 156 -13.51 -1.41 -7.25
CA VAL A 156 -13.90 -1.49 -8.66
C VAL A 156 -14.23 -2.93 -9.06
N VAL A 157 -13.38 -3.91 -8.70
CA VAL A 157 -13.63 -5.34 -8.92
C VAL A 157 -14.96 -5.76 -8.28
N ARG A 158 -15.16 -5.43 -7.01
CA ARG A 158 -16.41 -5.74 -6.29
C ARG A 158 -17.64 -5.12 -6.95
N ALA A 159 -17.54 -3.88 -7.43
CA ALA A 159 -18.65 -3.21 -8.10
C ALA A 159 -18.94 -3.81 -9.49
N LEU A 160 -17.91 -4.15 -10.27
CA LEU A 160 -18.05 -4.84 -11.55
C LEU A 160 -18.69 -6.23 -11.36
N ALA A 161 -18.26 -6.97 -10.34
CA ALA A 161 -18.87 -8.24 -9.96
C ALA A 161 -20.37 -8.07 -9.61
N GLY A 162 -20.70 -7.08 -8.77
CA GLY A 162 -22.10 -6.76 -8.44
C GLY A 162 -22.93 -6.23 -9.62
N ALA A 163 -22.30 -5.60 -10.61
CA ALA A 163 -22.97 -5.10 -11.81
C ALA A 163 -23.26 -6.21 -12.83
N SER A 164 -22.35 -7.18 -12.95
CA SER A 164 -22.37 -8.22 -13.99
C SER A 164 -22.82 -9.60 -13.51
N GLY A 165 -22.82 -9.86 -12.21
CA GLY A 165 -23.02 -11.19 -11.63
C GLY A 165 -21.80 -12.12 -11.74
N VAL A 166 -20.69 -11.64 -12.29
CA VAL A 166 -19.44 -12.40 -12.42
C VAL A 166 -18.70 -12.41 -11.07
N PRO A 167 -18.12 -13.54 -10.61
CA PRO A 167 -17.34 -13.58 -9.37
C PRO A 167 -16.17 -12.59 -9.34
N GLU A 168 -15.87 -12.01 -8.17
CA GLU A 168 -14.80 -11.01 -8.00
C GLU A 168 -13.43 -11.53 -8.48
N GLU A 169 -13.15 -12.82 -8.26
CA GLU A 169 -11.87 -13.43 -8.63
C GLU A 169 -11.69 -13.51 -10.15
N VAL A 170 -12.79 -13.72 -10.89
CA VAL A 170 -12.80 -13.71 -12.36
C VAL A 170 -12.55 -12.31 -12.89
N VAL A 171 -13.26 -11.31 -12.35
CA VAL A 171 -13.10 -9.92 -12.77
C VAL A 171 -11.67 -9.47 -12.51
N ALA A 172 -11.11 -9.77 -11.33
CA ALA A 172 -9.73 -9.49 -11.00
C ALA A 172 -8.74 -10.19 -11.96
N HIS A 173 -8.98 -11.46 -12.32
CA HIS A 173 -8.18 -12.19 -13.30
C HIS A 173 -8.24 -11.54 -14.69
N ARG A 174 -9.42 -11.16 -15.18
CA ARG A 174 -9.58 -10.51 -16.49
C ARG A 174 -8.96 -9.11 -16.57
N LEU A 175 -8.78 -8.46 -15.42
CA LEU A 175 -8.05 -7.19 -15.31
C LEU A 175 -6.51 -7.37 -15.32
N MET A 176 -6.00 -8.61 -15.26
CA MET A 176 -4.57 -8.90 -15.29
C MET A 176 -3.93 -8.54 -16.64
N GLY A 177 -2.61 -8.31 -16.58
CA GLY A 177 -1.80 -8.11 -17.77
C GLY A 177 -2.00 -6.77 -18.47
N ALA A 178 -1.42 -6.67 -19.67
CA ALA A 178 -1.55 -5.52 -20.53
C ALA A 178 -2.90 -5.56 -21.24
N TRP A 179 -3.64 -4.45 -21.16
CA TRP A 179 -4.89 -4.25 -21.87
C TRP A 179 -5.11 -2.76 -22.09
N ASP A 180 -5.74 -2.45 -23.20
CA ASP A 180 -6.18 -1.10 -23.53
C ASP A 180 -7.71 -0.99 -23.34
N PRO A 181 -8.19 0.13 -22.77
CA PRO A 181 -9.61 0.36 -22.61
C PRO A 181 -10.28 0.38 -23.98
N SER A 182 -11.27 -0.50 -24.15
CA SER A 182 -12.09 -0.61 -25.35
C SER A 182 -13.44 -1.25 -25.00
N PRO A 183 -14.48 -1.04 -25.82
CA PRO A 183 -15.76 -1.73 -25.67
C PRO A 183 -15.62 -3.26 -25.57
N ASP A 184 -14.77 -3.86 -26.41
CA ASP A 184 -14.55 -5.31 -26.43
C ASP A 184 -13.85 -5.81 -25.18
N PHE A 185 -12.89 -5.05 -24.66
CA PHE A 185 -12.27 -5.36 -23.38
C PHE A 185 -13.31 -5.36 -22.26
N TYR A 186 -14.14 -4.32 -22.17
CA TYR A 186 -15.16 -4.25 -21.13
C TYR A 186 -16.18 -5.40 -21.24
N ARG A 187 -16.66 -5.71 -22.45
CA ARG A 187 -17.55 -6.85 -22.67
C ARG A 187 -16.95 -8.18 -22.20
N ARG A 188 -15.68 -8.45 -22.51
CA ARG A 188 -14.97 -9.64 -22.01
C ARG A 188 -14.83 -9.62 -20.49
N LEU A 189 -14.51 -8.45 -19.91
CA LEU A 189 -14.35 -8.27 -18.48
C LEU A 189 -15.61 -8.69 -17.70
N VAL A 190 -16.79 -8.35 -18.20
CA VAL A 190 -18.09 -8.62 -17.56
C VAL A 190 -18.84 -9.84 -18.11
N ALA A 191 -18.22 -10.65 -18.98
CA ALA A 191 -18.86 -11.82 -19.58
C ALA A 191 -19.17 -12.91 -18.54
N THR A 192 -20.35 -13.54 -18.61
CA THR A 192 -20.79 -14.55 -17.64
C THR A 192 -20.22 -15.94 -17.84
N ASP A 193 -19.43 -16.19 -18.90
CA ASP A 193 -18.71 -17.44 -19.07
C ASP A 193 -17.57 -17.55 -18.03
N THR A 194 -17.79 -18.34 -16.98
CA THR A 194 -16.92 -18.45 -15.80
C THR A 194 -15.95 -19.62 -15.84
N GLY A 195 -15.65 -20.21 -16.99
CA GLY A 195 -14.62 -21.27 -17.09
C GLY A 195 -13.27 -20.88 -16.47
N ASP A 196 -12.95 -19.58 -16.48
CA ASP A 196 -11.74 -19.00 -15.88
C ASP A 196 -11.79 -18.79 -14.35
N ALA A 197 -12.96 -18.90 -13.71
CA ALA A 197 -13.17 -18.54 -12.30
C ALA A 197 -12.44 -19.44 -11.32
N ASP A 198 -12.59 -20.74 -11.53
CA ASP A 198 -12.04 -21.73 -10.62
C ASP A 198 -10.50 -21.81 -10.74
N VAL A 199 -10.01 -21.53 -11.96
CA VAL A 199 -8.59 -21.59 -12.31
C VAL A 199 -7.76 -20.57 -11.52
N SER A 200 -8.25 -19.33 -11.38
CA SER A 200 -7.47 -18.25 -10.75
C SER A 200 -7.77 -18.06 -9.26
N ARG A 201 -8.82 -18.69 -8.72
CA ARG A 201 -9.35 -18.38 -7.38
C ARG A 201 -8.39 -18.79 -6.25
N PRO A 202 -7.96 -17.86 -5.36
CA PRO A 202 -7.22 -18.22 -4.16
C PRO A 202 -8.16 -18.81 -3.10
N TYR A 203 -7.60 -19.55 -2.15
CA TYR A 203 -8.33 -19.94 -0.96
C TYR A 203 -8.40 -18.77 0.03
N PRO A 204 -9.45 -18.69 0.88
CA PRO A 204 -9.50 -17.68 1.93
C PRO A 204 -8.30 -17.80 2.88
N PHE A 205 -7.64 -16.69 3.21
CA PHE A 205 -6.45 -16.69 4.08
C PHE A 205 -6.79 -17.02 5.54
N TYR A 206 -5.98 -17.88 6.15
CA TYR A 206 -6.06 -18.16 7.60
C TYR A 206 -5.23 -17.15 8.41
N LEU A 207 -5.85 -16.45 9.36
CA LEU A 207 -5.23 -15.35 10.10
C LEU A 207 -4.95 -15.72 11.57
N ALA A 208 -3.79 -15.27 12.05
CA ALA A 208 -3.34 -15.45 13.42
C ALA A 208 -3.76 -14.32 14.37
N TYR A 209 -3.94 -14.66 15.65
CA TYR A 209 -4.08 -13.69 16.75
C TYR A 209 -2.72 -13.29 17.33
N PRO A 210 -2.55 -12.04 17.82
CA PRO A 210 -1.37 -11.71 18.62
C PRO A 210 -1.34 -12.57 19.88
N LEU A 211 -0.17 -13.07 20.24
CA LEU A 211 0.08 -13.66 21.56
C LEU A 211 0.68 -12.56 22.45
N GLU A 212 -0.10 -12.13 23.44
CA GLU A 212 0.31 -11.14 24.45
C GLU A 212 0.69 -11.81 25.78
N ASP A 213 0.09 -12.98 26.06
CA ASP A 213 0.36 -13.78 27.24
C ASP A 213 1.65 -14.62 27.11
N ASP A 214 2.06 -15.22 28.22
CA ASP A 214 3.14 -16.20 28.27
C ASP A 214 2.84 -17.39 27.33
N PRO A 215 3.77 -17.79 26.44
CA PRO A 215 3.59 -18.96 25.56
C PRO A 215 3.32 -20.27 26.30
N ALA A 216 3.69 -20.40 27.58
CA ALA A 216 3.35 -21.56 28.40
C ALA A 216 1.84 -21.80 28.51
N THR A 217 1.02 -20.76 28.35
CA THR A 217 -0.45 -20.87 28.30
C THR A 217 -0.96 -21.68 27.11
N LEU A 218 -0.14 -21.92 26.09
CA LEU A 218 -0.49 -22.68 24.89
C LEU A 218 -0.39 -24.20 25.07
N GLY A 219 0.13 -24.68 26.21
CA GLY A 219 0.27 -26.10 26.53
C GLY A 219 1.65 -26.65 26.15
N ASP A 220 1.69 -27.92 25.73
CA ASP A 220 2.93 -28.62 25.41
C ASP A 220 3.57 -28.07 24.12
N PRO A 221 4.83 -27.56 24.15
CA PRO A 221 5.57 -27.11 22.97
C PRO A 221 5.59 -28.11 21.80
N ALA A 222 5.56 -29.42 22.07
CA ALA A 222 5.60 -30.46 21.05
C ALA A 222 4.35 -30.49 20.15
N GLU A 223 3.24 -29.90 20.60
CA GLU A 223 2.02 -29.75 19.78
C GLU A 223 2.11 -28.60 18.76
N TRP A 224 3.19 -27.82 18.81
CA TRP A 224 3.35 -26.59 18.06
C TRP A 224 4.56 -26.63 17.15
N ILE A 225 4.48 -25.88 16.06
CA ILE A 225 5.62 -25.48 15.26
C ILE A 225 5.85 -23.98 15.42
N ALA A 226 7.10 -23.62 15.73
CA ALA A 226 7.58 -22.26 15.65
C ALA A 226 8.23 -22.01 14.28
N GLU A 227 7.85 -20.94 13.61
CA GLU A 227 8.47 -20.47 12.37
C GLU A 227 8.79 -18.99 12.50
N TRP A 228 9.77 -18.50 11.75
CA TRP A 228 10.01 -17.07 11.70
C TRP A 228 8.79 -16.33 11.16
N LYS A 229 8.40 -15.27 11.85
CA LYS A 229 7.40 -14.35 11.35
C LYS A 229 8.06 -13.38 10.37
N TRP A 230 8.15 -13.80 9.12
CA TRP A 230 8.77 -13.03 8.05
C TRP A 230 8.12 -11.65 7.83
N ASP A 231 8.96 -10.68 7.41
CA ASP A 231 8.58 -9.30 7.09
C ASP A 231 8.49 -9.12 5.56
N GLY A 232 7.37 -9.54 4.97
CA GLY A 232 7.21 -9.62 3.52
C GLY A 232 5.80 -9.31 3.03
N ILE A 233 5.46 -9.88 1.86
CA ILE A 233 4.10 -9.85 1.33
C ILE A 233 3.53 -11.26 1.36
N ARG A 234 2.66 -11.51 2.34
CA ARG A 234 1.88 -12.73 2.39
C ARG A 234 1.13 -12.96 1.08
N SER A 235 1.39 -14.11 0.47
CA SER A 235 0.88 -14.45 -0.85
C SER A 235 0.48 -15.91 -0.98
N GLN A 236 -0.60 -16.16 -1.69
CA GLN A 236 -0.94 -17.48 -2.21
C GLN A 236 -0.50 -17.61 -3.65
N LEU A 237 0.16 -18.72 -3.97
CA LEU A 237 0.57 -19.08 -5.32
C LEU A 237 -0.31 -20.23 -5.81
N VAL A 238 -1.11 -19.99 -6.84
CA VAL A 238 -2.07 -20.93 -7.43
C VAL A 238 -1.55 -21.40 -8.78
N ARG A 239 -1.49 -22.71 -9.02
CA ARG A 239 -1.13 -23.35 -10.29
C ARG A 239 -2.27 -24.26 -10.75
N ARG A 240 -3.02 -23.82 -11.77
CA ARG A 240 -4.17 -24.56 -12.34
C ARG A 240 -4.32 -24.27 -13.83
N ALA A 241 -4.82 -25.25 -14.58
CA ALA A 241 -5.08 -25.17 -16.02
C ALA A 241 -3.92 -24.56 -16.83
N GLY A 242 -2.68 -24.91 -16.50
CA GLY A 242 -1.48 -24.43 -17.21
C GLY A 242 -1.05 -23.00 -16.83
N LYS A 243 -1.77 -22.32 -15.92
CA LYS A 243 -1.54 -20.92 -15.53
C LYS A 243 -1.12 -20.84 -14.05
N SER A 244 -0.35 -19.79 -13.74
CA SER A 244 0.12 -19.49 -12.39
C SER A 244 -0.36 -18.12 -11.95
N PHE A 245 -0.88 -18.02 -10.71
CA PHE A 245 -1.43 -16.78 -10.15
C PHE A 245 -0.82 -16.53 -8.78
N LEU A 246 -0.38 -15.29 -8.56
CA LEU A 246 0.17 -14.87 -7.29
C LEU A 246 -0.75 -13.83 -6.67
N TRP A 247 -1.41 -14.20 -5.58
CA TRP A 247 -2.38 -13.36 -4.88
C TRP A 247 -1.80 -12.87 -3.58
N SER A 248 -1.84 -11.56 -3.33
CA SER A 248 -1.58 -11.04 -2.00
C SER A 248 -2.77 -11.31 -1.06
N ARG A 249 -2.51 -11.24 0.24
CA ARG A 249 -3.57 -11.24 1.28
C ARG A 249 -4.66 -10.19 1.04
N GLY A 250 -4.35 -9.08 0.37
CA GLY A 250 -5.31 -8.03 0.06
C GLY A 250 -6.32 -8.40 -1.03
N GLU A 251 -6.30 -9.65 -1.51
CA GLU A 251 -7.01 -10.12 -2.71
C GLU A 251 -6.60 -9.32 -3.95
N GLU A 252 -5.35 -8.85 -3.97
CA GLU A 252 -4.73 -8.20 -5.12
C GLU A 252 -3.82 -9.20 -5.83
N LEU A 253 -4.06 -9.39 -7.12
CA LEU A 253 -3.18 -10.12 -8.03
C LEU A 253 -1.87 -9.37 -8.27
N LEU A 254 -0.74 -10.06 -8.10
CA LEU A 254 0.61 -9.50 -8.13
C LEU A 254 1.35 -9.71 -9.46
N SER A 255 0.61 -9.92 -10.56
CA SER A 255 1.15 -10.31 -11.87
C SER A 255 2.26 -9.39 -12.41
N GLY A 256 3.33 -9.99 -12.91
CA GLY A 256 4.48 -9.31 -13.51
C GLY A 256 5.37 -8.56 -12.52
N ARG A 257 5.05 -8.57 -11.22
CA ARG A 257 5.88 -7.91 -10.18
C ARG A 257 7.03 -8.80 -9.70
N PHE A 258 6.87 -10.12 -9.85
CA PHE A 258 7.82 -11.13 -9.37
C PHE A 258 8.06 -12.22 -10.43
N PRO A 259 8.61 -11.84 -11.61
CA PRO A 259 8.77 -12.77 -12.73
C PRO A 259 9.57 -14.02 -12.36
N GLU A 260 10.58 -13.91 -11.50
CA GLU A 260 11.36 -15.08 -11.07
C GLU A 260 10.56 -16.09 -10.22
N VAL A 261 9.54 -15.62 -9.49
CA VAL A 261 8.63 -16.48 -8.73
C VAL A 261 7.57 -17.06 -9.65
N GLU A 262 7.08 -16.28 -10.62
CA GLU A 262 6.13 -16.74 -11.64
C GLU A 262 6.72 -17.83 -12.54
N GLU A 263 7.98 -17.66 -12.95
CA GLU A 263 8.76 -18.68 -13.68
C GLU A 263 8.90 -19.96 -12.87
N ALA A 264 9.26 -19.86 -11.60
CA ALA A 264 9.34 -21.02 -10.71
C ALA A 264 7.97 -21.66 -10.44
N ALA A 265 6.91 -20.86 -10.37
CA ALA A 265 5.55 -21.35 -10.22
C ALA A 265 5.08 -22.18 -11.41
N ALA A 266 5.54 -21.85 -12.63
CA ALA A 266 5.20 -22.61 -13.82
C ALA A 266 5.76 -24.05 -13.82
N LEU A 267 6.72 -24.33 -12.94
CA LEU A 267 7.31 -25.66 -12.74
C LEU A 267 6.57 -26.50 -11.69
N LEU A 268 5.58 -25.93 -11.00
CA LEU A 268 4.75 -26.67 -10.07
C LEU A 268 3.79 -27.61 -10.81
N PRO A 269 3.48 -28.80 -10.25
CA PRO A 269 2.41 -29.65 -10.77
C PRO A 269 1.07 -28.91 -10.83
N GLU A 270 0.22 -29.27 -11.80
CA GLU A 270 -1.15 -28.77 -11.89
C GLU A 270 -1.96 -29.10 -10.64
N GLY A 271 -2.84 -28.18 -10.23
CA GLY A 271 -3.63 -28.32 -9.02
C GLY A 271 -2.79 -28.14 -7.76
N THR A 272 -1.91 -27.14 -7.74
CA THR A 272 -1.09 -26.80 -6.58
C THR A 272 -1.47 -25.43 -6.05
N VAL A 273 -1.67 -25.30 -4.74
CA VAL A 273 -1.80 -24.00 -4.08
C VAL A 273 -0.90 -23.91 -2.85
N LEU A 274 0.01 -22.94 -2.85
CA LEU A 274 0.92 -22.65 -1.73
C LEU A 274 0.48 -21.40 -0.98
N ASP A 275 0.65 -21.37 0.34
CA ASP A 275 0.57 -20.15 1.16
C ASP A 275 1.96 -19.84 1.74
N GLY A 276 2.40 -18.60 1.58
CA GLY A 276 3.77 -18.21 1.89
C GLY A 276 3.96 -16.71 2.04
N GLU A 277 5.21 -16.31 2.24
CA GLU A 277 5.64 -14.92 2.30
C GLU A 277 6.61 -14.61 1.16
N LEU A 278 6.33 -13.58 0.36
CA LEU A 278 7.30 -13.06 -0.60
C LEU A 278 8.34 -12.22 0.12
N LEU A 279 9.61 -12.57 -0.04
CA LEU A 279 10.74 -11.89 0.59
C LEU A 279 11.80 -11.52 -0.44
N PRO A 280 12.41 -10.33 -0.34
CA PRO A 280 13.65 -10.08 -1.03
C PRO A 280 14.73 -10.95 -0.39
N TRP A 281 15.53 -11.66 -1.18
CA TRP A 281 16.41 -12.72 -0.69
C TRP A 281 17.67 -12.78 -1.53
N LEU A 282 18.82 -12.72 -0.86
CA LEU A 282 20.12 -12.71 -1.50
C LEU A 282 21.10 -13.51 -0.63
N ASP A 283 21.97 -14.29 -1.28
CA ASP A 283 23.03 -15.07 -0.61
C ASP A 283 22.55 -15.94 0.56
N GLY A 284 21.34 -16.50 0.44
CA GLY A 284 20.78 -17.42 1.44
C GLY A 284 20.08 -16.76 2.62
N ALA A 285 19.93 -15.43 2.64
CA ALA A 285 19.29 -14.68 3.71
C ALA A 285 18.22 -13.69 3.20
N PRO A 286 17.21 -13.35 4.02
CA PRO A 286 16.26 -12.30 3.68
C PRO A 286 16.94 -10.94 3.73
N LEU A 287 16.63 -10.10 2.74
CA LEU A 287 16.95 -8.68 2.77
C LEU A 287 15.84 -7.91 3.53
N PRO A 288 16.12 -6.70 4.03
CA PRO A 288 15.10 -5.87 4.66
C PRO A 288 13.92 -5.59 3.71
N PHE A 289 12.69 -5.56 4.22
CA PHE A 289 11.47 -5.26 3.43
C PHE A 289 11.56 -3.95 2.61
N ALA A 290 12.33 -2.96 3.08
CA ALA A 290 12.59 -1.73 2.33
C ALA A 290 13.19 -1.98 0.95
N GLN A 291 13.95 -3.07 0.77
CA GLN A 291 14.45 -3.49 -0.54
C GLN A 291 13.31 -3.96 -1.44
N LEU A 292 12.34 -4.71 -0.90
CA LEU A 292 11.14 -5.15 -1.63
C LEU A 292 10.30 -3.95 -2.10
N GLN A 293 10.21 -2.87 -1.30
CA GLN A 293 9.51 -1.65 -1.68
C GLN A 293 10.07 -1.00 -2.96
N ARG A 294 11.37 -1.22 -3.27
CA ARG A 294 11.97 -0.77 -4.54
C ARG A 294 11.34 -1.47 -5.75
N ARG A 295 10.67 -2.61 -5.57
CA ARG A 295 10.00 -3.41 -6.61
C ARG A 295 8.49 -3.22 -6.68
N ILE A 296 7.80 -3.26 -5.55
CA ILE A 296 6.32 -3.38 -5.46
C ILE A 296 5.58 -2.37 -6.35
N GLY A 297 6.06 -1.12 -6.42
CA GLY A 297 5.43 -0.05 -7.19
C GLY A 297 5.89 0.10 -8.64
N ARG A 298 6.83 -0.72 -9.12
CA ARG A 298 7.39 -0.58 -10.47
C ARG A 298 6.57 -1.34 -11.50
N LYS A 299 6.20 -0.66 -12.58
CA LYS A 299 5.53 -1.26 -13.74
C LYS A 299 6.48 -1.99 -14.69
N SER A 300 7.77 -1.64 -14.66
CA SER A 300 8.83 -2.28 -15.45
C SER A 300 10.04 -2.55 -14.57
N LEU A 301 10.53 -3.79 -14.62
CA LEU A 301 11.67 -4.25 -13.84
C LEU A 301 12.87 -4.40 -14.78
N SER A 302 13.94 -3.64 -14.52
CA SER A 302 15.20 -3.79 -15.26
C SER A 302 15.99 -5.00 -14.76
N ARG A 303 16.88 -5.55 -15.60
CA ARG A 303 17.80 -6.63 -15.19
C ARG A 303 18.59 -6.28 -13.93
N LYS A 304 18.98 -5.01 -13.77
CA LYS A 304 19.68 -4.52 -12.58
C LYS A 304 18.88 -4.69 -11.29
N ILE A 305 17.60 -4.32 -11.26
CA ILE A 305 16.81 -4.42 -10.02
C ILE A 305 16.47 -5.86 -9.66
N LEU A 306 16.31 -6.74 -10.66
CA LEU A 306 16.10 -8.18 -10.44
C LEU A 306 17.34 -8.85 -9.83
N ALA A 307 18.54 -8.43 -10.24
CA ALA A 307 19.79 -8.91 -9.65
C ALA A 307 20.05 -8.37 -8.24
N GLU A 308 19.79 -7.08 -8.00
CA GLU A 308 20.02 -6.43 -6.70
C GLU A 308 19.00 -6.81 -5.63
N VAL A 309 17.76 -7.13 -6.03
CA VAL A 309 16.66 -7.48 -5.12
C VAL A 309 15.94 -8.71 -5.67
N PRO A 310 16.59 -9.89 -5.66
CA PRO A 310 15.92 -11.12 -6.03
C PRO A 310 14.80 -11.41 -5.03
N VAL A 311 13.72 -12.06 -5.47
CA VAL A 311 12.61 -12.44 -4.58
C VAL A 311 12.43 -13.95 -4.55
N VAL A 312 12.02 -14.46 -3.40
CA VAL A 312 11.59 -15.85 -3.19
C VAL A 312 10.21 -15.86 -2.55
N LEU A 313 9.46 -16.94 -2.75
CA LEU A 313 8.30 -17.29 -1.93
C LEU A 313 8.76 -18.27 -0.85
N VAL A 314 8.76 -17.83 0.40
CA VAL A 314 8.97 -18.70 1.56
C VAL A 314 7.62 -19.30 1.95
N ALA A 315 7.34 -20.50 1.44
CA ALA A 315 6.10 -21.24 1.64
C ALA A 315 6.07 -21.91 3.01
N TYR A 316 4.97 -21.75 3.75
CA TYR A 316 4.77 -22.36 5.05
C TYR A 316 3.54 -23.28 5.12
N ASP A 317 2.74 -23.33 4.05
CA ASP A 317 1.59 -24.24 3.95
C ASP A 317 1.33 -24.69 2.50
N LEU A 318 0.70 -25.87 2.35
CA LEU A 318 0.24 -26.45 1.09
C LEU A 318 -1.28 -26.66 1.19
N LEU A 319 -2.03 -25.92 0.40
CA LEU A 319 -3.50 -25.88 0.48
C LEU A 319 -4.14 -26.83 -0.53
N GLU A 320 -3.47 -27.11 -1.64
CA GLU A 320 -3.95 -28.00 -2.69
C GLU A 320 -2.79 -28.76 -3.33
N GLU A 321 -2.99 -30.05 -3.61
CA GLU A 321 -2.05 -30.90 -4.35
C GLU A 321 -2.82 -31.82 -5.31
N GLY A 322 -2.47 -31.80 -6.60
CA GLY A 322 -3.19 -32.59 -7.61
C GLY A 322 -4.67 -32.24 -7.75
N GLY A 323 -5.07 -31.02 -7.35
CA GLY A 323 -6.48 -30.58 -7.34
C GLY A 323 -7.27 -31.01 -6.10
N GLU A 324 -6.67 -31.72 -5.16
CA GLU A 324 -7.28 -32.08 -3.87
C GLU A 324 -7.11 -30.94 -2.85
N ASP A 325 -8.21 -30.47 -2.24
CA ASP A 325 -8.18 -29.49 -1.15
C ASP A 325 -7.63 -30.13 0.14
N LEU A 326 -6.40 -29.76 0.51
CA LEU A 326 -5.69 -30.31 1.66
C LEU A 326 -5.98 -29.56 2.97
N ARG A 327 -6.68 -28.42 2.92
CA ARG A 327 -6.96 -27.58 4.09
C ARG A 327 -7.61 -28.33 5.26
N PRO A 328 -8.49 -29.34 5.06
CA PRO A 328 -9.05 -30.12 6.16
C PRO A 328 -8.02 -30.98 6.91
N LEU A 329 -6.89 -31.32 6.29
CA LEU A 329 -5.84 -32.15 6.90
C LEU A 329 -5.09 -31.38 8.00
N PRO A 330 -4.48 -32.06 8.99
CA PRO A 330 -3.60 -31.44 9.97
C PRO A 330 -2.39 -30.73 9.34
N LEU A 331 -1.95 -29.61 9.94
CA LEU A 331 -0.78 -28.84 9.49
C LEU A 331 0.48 -29.71 9.37
N ALA A 332 0.68 -30.66 10.27
CA ALA A 332 1.81 -31.59 10.20
C ALA A 332 1.86 -32.34 8.86
N GLU A 333 0.71 -32.82 8.37
CA GLU A 333 0.62 -33.55 7.12
C GLU A 333 0.77 -32.62 5.91
N ARG A 334 0.11 -31.46 5.92
CA ARG A 334 0.25 -30.45 4.85
C ARG A 334 1.70 -30.00 4.70
N ARG A 335 2.40 -29.80 5.81
CA ARG A 335 3.82 -29.42 5.83
C ARG A 335 4.75 -30.52 5.34
N ARG A 336 4.49 -31.78 5.72
CA ARG A 336 5.24 -32.93 5.20
C ARG A 336 5.13 -33.02 3.68
N ARG A 337 3.91 -32.88 3.15
CA ARG A 337 3.64 -32.86 1.70
C ARG A 337 4.29 -31.65 1.01
N LEU A 338 4.23 -30.46 1.62
CA LEU A 338 4.93 -29.26 1.14
C LEU A 338 6.43 -29.51 0.97
N GLY A 339 7.09 -30.10 1.98
CA GLY A 339 8.50 -30.43 1.92
C GLY A 339 8.83 -31.40 0.78
N ALA A 340 8.03 -32.46 0.62
CA ALA A 340 8.19 -33.42 -0.47
C ALA A 340 7.92 -32.80 -1.86
N LEU A 341 6.99 -31.84 -1.95
CA LEU A 341 6.72 -31.09 -3.18
C LEU A 341 7.88 -30.17 -3.55
N LEU A 342 8.38 -29.37 -2.62
CA LEU A 342 9.44 -28.41 -2.93
C LEU A 342 10.80 -29.09 -3.17
N ALA A 343 11.04 -30.28 -2.62
CA ALA A 343 12.25 -31.05 -2.88
C ALA A 343 12.35 -31.59 -4.32
N ARG A 344 11.21 -31.81 -5.00
CA ARG A 344 11.17 -32.34 -6.38
C ARG A 344 11.06 -31.26 -7.45
N VAL A 345 10.69 -30.03 -7.08
CA VAL A 345 10.48 -28.92 -8.02
C VAL A 345 11.79 -28.17 -8.21
N PRO A 346 12.33 -28.07 -9.45
CA PRO A 346 13.57 -27.36 -9.71
C PRO A 346 13.35 -25.83 -9.75
N SER A 347 12.93 -25.25 -8.61
CA SER A 347 12.55 -23.82 -8.51
C SER A 347 13.73 -22.84 -8.57
N ALA A 348 14.97 -23.33 -8.76
CA ALA A 348 16.20 -22.54 -8.66
C ALA A 348 16.29 -21.71 -7.35
N GLY A 349 15.72 -22.23 -6.25
CA GLY A 349 15.68 -21.55 -4.95
C GLY A 349 14.66 -20.41 -4.85
N ARG A 350 13.74 -20.27 -5.83
CA ARG A 350 12.69 -19.24 -5.81
C ARG A 350 11.47 -19.63 -4.99
N LEU A 351 11.26 -20.92 -4.78
CA LEU A 351 10.26 -21.46 -3.86
C LEU A 351 10.99 -22.22 -2.76
N VAL A 352 10.87 -21.74 -1.52
CA VAL A 352 11.63 -22.25 -0.37
C VAL A 352 10.65 -22.59 0.74
N ILE A 353 10.87 -23.70 1.45
CA ILE A 353 10.07 -24.00 2.64
C ILE A 353 10.51 -23.10 3.81
N SER A 354 9.55 -22.53 4.52
CA SER A 354 9.79 -21.82 5.78
C SER A 354 10.39 -22.78 6.79
N ALA A 355 11.62 -22.55 7.25
CA ALA A 355 12.27 -23.43 8.21
C ALA A 355 11.58 -23.39 9.58
N ALA A 356 11.47 -24.55 10.23
CA ALA A 356 11.06 -24.60 11.62
C ALA A 356 12.18 -24.05 12.52
N VAL A 357 11.82 -23.20 13.48
CA VAL A 357 12.72 -22.76 14.54
C VAL A 357 12.89 -23.93 15.51
N LYS A 358 14.14 -24.31 15.77
CA LYS A 358 14.47 -25.36 16.74
C LYS A 358 14.16 -24.85 18.14
N ALA A 359 13.09 -25.34 18.73
CA ALA A 359 12.70 -25.07 20.11
C ALA A 359 12.11 -26.35 20.71
N ALA A 360 12.76 -26.89 21.75
CA ALA A 360 12.26 -28.05 22.48
C ALA A 360 11.36 -27.62 23.64
N ALA A 361 11.55 -26.39 24.15
CA ALA A 361 10.74 -25.76 25.18
C ALA A 361 10.33 -24.32 24.80
N TRP A 362 9.40 -23.74 25.56
CA TRP A 362 8.95 -22.35 25.33
C TRP A 362 10.05 -21.32 25.60
N GLU A 363 11.01 -21.65 26.46
CA GLU A 363 12.21 -20.84 26.74
C GLU A 363 13.10 -20.74 25.50
N ASP A 364 13.28 -21.84 24.75
CA ASP A 364 14.03 -21.83 23.50
C ASP A 364 13.33 -20.96 22.45
N ALA A 365 12.00 -21.06 22.36
CA ALA A 365 11.20 -20.23 21.46
C ALA A 365 11.28 -18.74 21.86
N SER A 366 11.30 -18.45 23.16
CA SER A 366 11.49 -17.09 23.70
C SER A 366 12.85 -16.53 23.29
N ALA A 367 13.93 -17.30 23.49
CA ALA A 367 15.28 -16.91 23.12
C ALA A 367 15.44 -16.73 21.60
N ALA A 368 14.82 -17.60 20.80
CA ALA A 368 14.77 -17.45 19.35
C ALA A 368 13.99 -16.20 18.92
N ARG A 369 12.83 -15.92 19.54
CA ARG A 369 12.02 -14.72 19.26
C ARG A 369 12.83 -13.45 19.46
N LEU A 370 13.63 -13.35 20.53
CA LEU A 370 14.47 -12.17 20.78
C LEU A 370 15.51 -11.92 19.68
N ARG A 371 15.98 -12.98 19.01
CA ARG A 371 16.90 -12.94 17.87
C ARG A 371 16.21 -12.80 16.50
N ALA A 372 14.89 -12.60 16.46
CA ALA A 372 14.16 -12.54 15.19
C ALA A 372 14.68 -11.46 14.24
N ARG A 373 15.15 -10.32 14.78
CA ARG A 373 15.73 -9.24 13.96
C ARG A 373 16.99 -9.65 13.21
N GLU A 374 17.85 -10.45 13.84
CA GLU A 374 19.07 -11.01 13.26
C GLU A 374 18.75 -11.91 12.06
N GLN A 375 17.55 -12.50 12.07
CA GLN A 375 17.04 -13.35 11.00
C GLN A 375 16.20 -12.58 9.97
N GLY A 376 16.10 -11.25 10.08
CA GLY A 376 15.24 -10.44 9.21
C GLY A 376 13.73 -10.71 9.40
N ALA A 377 13.34 -11.16 10.59
CA ALA A 377 11.95 -11.50 10.95
C ALA A 377 11.40 -10.57 12.04
N GLU A 378 10.07 -10.47 12.13
CA GLU A 378 9.36 -9.65 13.12
C GLU A 378 9.13 -10.37 14.46
N GLY A 379 9.50 -11.65 14.57
CA GLY A 379 9.22 -12.52 15.72
C GLY A 379 8.97 -13.95 15.27
N LEU A 380 8.07 -14.65 15.96
CA LEU A 380 7.67 -16.03 15.62
C LEU A 380 6.19 -16.13 15.24
N MET A 381 5.89 -17.07 14.36
CA MET A 381 4.57 -17.65 14.17
C MET A 381 4.53 -18.98 14.92
N LEU A 382 3.56 -19.14 15.82
CA LEU A 382 3.33 -20.40 16.53
C LEU A 382 2.06 -21.02 15.97
N LYS A 383 2.17 -22.24 15.42
CA LYS A 383 1.06 -22.93 14.76
C LYS A 383 0.85 -24.31 15.35
N ARG A 384 -0.38 -24.66 15.69
CA ARG A 384 -0.73 -25.98 16.23
C ARG A 384 -0.65 -27.03 15.12
N LEU A 385 0.14 -28.07 15.33
CA LEU A 385 0.43 -29.11 14.33
C LEU A 385 -0.82 -29.92 13.91
N SER A 386 -1.76 -30.11 14.83
CA SER A 386 -3.03 -30.80 14.58
C SER A 386 -4.08 -29.93 13.87
N SER A 387 -3.83 -28.63 13.70
CA SER A 387 -4.83 -27.70 13.16
C SER A 387 -5.08 -27.90 11.66
N ALA A 388 -6.36 -27.91 11.28
CA ALA A 388 -6.78 -27.69 9.90
C ALA A 388 -6.47 -26.23 9.48
N TYR A 389 -6.42 -25.97 8.17
CA TYR A 389 -6.29 -24.61 7.67
C TYR A 389 -7.65 -23.90 7.75
N GLY A 390 -7.77 -22.94 8.66
CA GLY A 390 -9.00 -22.19 8.90
C GLY A 390 -9.27 -21.09 7.87
N VAL A 391 -10.39 -20.40 8.03
CA VAL A 391 -10.78 -19.23 7.22
C VAL A 391 -10.89 -18.01 8.12
N GLY A 392 -10.28 -16.90 7.70
CA GLY A 392 -10.30 -15.66 8.46
C GLY A 392 -9.53 -15.78 9.77
N ARG A 393 -9.91 -15.01 10.79
CA ARG A 393 -9.22 -15.03 12.08
C ARG A 393 -9.92 -16.01 13.02
N ARG A 394 -9.27 -17.11 13.37
CA ARG A 394 -9.72 -18.03 14.43
C ARG A 394 -8.71 -18.03 15.57
N ARG A 395 -9.20 -17.95 16.80
CA ARG A 395 -8.36 -17.97 18.00
C ARG A 395 -8.01 -19.42 18.33
N GLY A 396 -6.76 -19.67 18.71
CA GLY A 396 -6.35 -20.94 19.32
C GLY A 396 -5.35 -21.78 18.52
N ASP A 397 -5.28 -21.63 17.20
CA ASP A 397 -4.41 -22.50 16.38
C ASP A 397 -3.17 -21.79 15.85
N TRP A 398 -3.28 -20.51 15.47
CA TRP A 398 -2.19 -19.73 14.88
C TRP A 398 -2.00 -18.43 15.66
N TRP A 399 -0.78 -18.21 16.15
CA TRP A 399 -0.40 -17.04 16.91
C TRP A 399 0.78 -16.31 16.26
N LYS A 400 0.75 -14.98 16.30
CA LYS A 400 1.88 -14.12 15.94
C LYS A 400 2.48 -13.57 17.24
N TRP A 401 3.75 -13.88 17.47
CA TRP A 401 4.48 -13.54 18.68
C TRP A 401 5.65 -12.62 18.30
N LYS A 402 5.33 -11.33 18.13
CA LYS A 402 6.25 -10.31 17.58
C LYS A 402 7.23 -9.83 18.64
N VAL A 403 8.45 -9.46 18.29
CA VAL A 403 9.29 -8.67 19.20
C VAL A 403 8.69 -7.29 19.42
N ASP A 404 8.90 -6.70 20.60
CA ASP A 404 8.46 -5.34 20.88
C ASP A 404 9.18 -4.36 19.95
N PRO A 405 8.49 -3.33 19.41
CA PRO A 405 9.13 -2.35 18.55
C PRO A 405 10.24 -1.62 19.31
N LEU A 406 11.22 -1.09 18.58
CA LEU A 406 12.16 -0.15 19.17
C LEU A 406 11.43 1.16 19.43
N SER A 407 11.76 1.87 20.50
CA SER A 407 11.13 3.15 20.82
C SER A 407 12.12 4.11 21.44
N VAL A 408 11.88 5.39 21.20
CA VAL A 408 12.55 6.50 21.90
C VAL A 408 11.52 7.58 22.24
N ASP A 409 11.71 8.28 23.35
CA ASP A 409 10.96 9.48 23.68
C ASP A 409 11.60 10.69 22.99
N ALA A 410 10.87 11.34 22.08
CA ALA A 410 11.39 12.40 21.24
C ALA A 410 10.50 13.64 21.21
N VAL A 411 11.12 14.78 20.89
CA VAL A 411 10.51 16.11 21.00
C VAL A 411 9.95 16.54 19.65
N LEU A 412 8.72 17.06 19.61
CA LEU A 412 8.16 17.68 18.42
C LEU A 412 8.89 19.00 18.10
N ILE A 413 9.52 19.08 16.93
CA ILE A 413 10.30 20.26 16.52
C ILE A 413 9.78 20.94 15.25
N TYR A 414 9.15 20.18 14.35
CA TYR A 414 8.49 20.75 13.17
C TYR A 414 7.12 20.13 12.94
N ALA A 415 6.22 20.92 12.36
CA ALA A 415 4.91 20.44 11.93
C ALA A 415 4.55 21.02 10.55
N GLN A 416 3.87 20.23 9.74
CA GLN A 416 3.36 20.60 8.43
C GLN A 416 1.88 20.24 8.29
N PRO A 417 1.11 21.00 7.50
CA PRO A 417 -0.24 20.61 7.14
C PRO A 417 -0.22 19.22 6.49
N GLY A 418 -1.22 18.40 6.80
CA GLY A 418 -1.42 17.14 6.11
C GLY A 418 -1.86 17.34 4.67
N SER A 419 -2.24 16.26 4.00
CA SER A 419 -2.81 16.31 2.65
C SER A 419 -4.21 15.68 2.61
N GLY A 420 -4.99 16.03 1.58
CA GLY A 420 -6.37 15.54 1.40
C GLY A 420 -7.24 15.89 2.61
N ARG A 421 -7.86 14.89 3.24
CA ARG A 421 -8.75 15.06 4.42
C ARG A 421 -8.12 15.81 5.61
N ARG A 422 -6.79 15.92 5.66
CA ARG A 422 -6.03 16.59 6.72
C ARG A 422 -5.36 17.88 6.26
N ALA A 423 -5.67 18.41 5.07
CA ALA A 423 -5.06 19.63 4.53
C ALA A 423 -5.18 20.84 5.48
N GLY A 424 -6.27 20.94 6.25
CA GLY A 424 -6.47 22.00 7.22
C GLY A 424 -5.78 21.81 8.58
N LEU A 425 -5.15 20.67 8.84
CA LEU A 425 -4.57 20.31 10.14
C LEU A 425 -3.07 20.05 10.04
N TYR A 426 -2.31 20.48 11.04
CA TYR A 426 -0.91 20.06 11.17
C TYR A 426 -0.85 18.62 11.65
N THR A 427 -0.56 17.68 10.74
CA THR A 427 -0.49 16.24 11.04
C THR A 427 0.80 15.56 10.61
N ASP A 428 1.69 16.32 9.97
CA ASP A 428 2.96 15.83 9.47
C ASP A 428 4.07 16.34 10.41
N TYR A 429 4.41 15.53 11.40
CA TYR A 429 5.29 15.91 12.51
C TYR A 429 6.72 15.45 12.27
N THR A 430 7.69 16.29 12.63
CA THR A 430 9.11 15.92 12.70
C THR A 430 9.56 15.98 14.15
N PHE A 431 10.22 14.90 14.58
CA PHE A 431 10.70 14.72 15.93
C PHE A 431 12.22 14.83 15.99
N GLY A 432 12.72 15.45 17.06
CA GLY A 432 14.12 15.58 17.38
C GLY A 432 14.48 14.86 18.68
N LEU A 433 15.71 14.36 18.73
CA LEU A 433 16.33 13.84 19.94
C LEU A 433 17.33 14.86 20.47
N ARG A 434 17.64 14.76 21.76
CA ARG A 434 18.66 15.62 22.39
C ARG A 434 20.04 15.32 21.81
N ASP A 435 20.78 16.38 21.47
CA ASP A 435 22.16 16.33 21.00
C ASP A 435 22.91 17.54 21.60
N GLY A 436 23.64 17.30 22.68
CA GLY A 436 24.15 18.37 23.55
C GLY A 436 23.03 19.27 24.09
N GLU A 437 23.16 20.57 23.87
CA GLU A 437 22.16 21.60 24.21
C GLU A 437 21.05 21.73 23.15
N GLY A 438 21.17 21.04 22.02
CA GLY A 438 20.26 21.14 20.88
C GLY A 438 19.36 19.94 20.70
N LEU A 439 18.53 20.01 19.64
CA LEU A 439 17.73 18.90 19.15
C LEU A 439 18.13 18.57 17.71
N VAL A 440 18.39 17.30 17.43
CA VAL A 440 18.68 16.80 16.08
C VAL A 440 17.46 16.07 15.53
N PRO A 441 16.93 16.45 14.35
CA PRO A 441 15.82 15.74 13.73
C PRO A 441 16.20 14.29 13.42
N PHE A 442 15.38 13.33 13.84
CA PHE A 442 15.63 11.91 13.60
C PHE A 442 14.49 11.20 12.83
N ALA A 443 13.23 11.62 13.01
CA ALA A 443 12.10 10.94 12.40
C ALA A 443 10.97 11.89 12.02
N LYS A 444 10.20 11.51 10.99
CA LYS A 444 8.89 12.08 10.70
C LYS A 444 7.80 11.04 10.93
N ALA A 445 6.75 11.39 11.66
CA ALA A 445 5.62 10.50 11.88
C ALA A 445 4.28 11.18 11.61
N TYR A 446 3.33 10.39 11.10
CA TYR A 446 2.05 10.88 10.57
C TYR A 446 0.83 10.15 11.18
N SER A 447 1.09 9.15 12.03
CA SER A 447 0.10 8.20 12.52
C SER A 447 0.38 7.77 13.95
N GLY A 448 -0.68 7.38 14.66
CA GLY A 448 -0.62 6.90 16.03
C GLY A 448 -1.32 7.80 17.06
N LEU A 449 -1.72 9.01 16.66
CA LEU A 449 -2.56 9.87 17.48
C LEU A 449 -4.05 9.65 17.18
N THR A 450 -4.86 9.79 18.22
CA THR A 450 -6.32 9.88 18.10
C THR A 450 -6.73 11.22 17.46
N ASP A 451 -7.95 11.32 16.94
CA ASP A 451 -8.44 12.60 16.39
C ASP A 451 -8.50 13.70 17.47
N ALA A 452 -8.72 13.33 18.74
CA ALA A 452 -8.68 14.26 19.86
C ALA A 452 -7.25 14.79 20.10
N ASP A 453 -6.25 13.92 20.08
CA ASP A 453 -4.85 14.31 20.23
C ASP A 453 -4.38 15.16 19.05
N ILE A 454 -4.77 14.81 17.82
CA ILE A 454 -4.45 15.61 16.62
C ILE A 454 -4.93 17.04 16.77
N ARG A 455 -6.17 17.27 17.25
CA ARG A 455 -6.69 18.63 17.46
C ARG A 455 -5.91 19.39 18.53
N ARG A 456 -5.48 18.72 19.61
CA ARG A 456 -4.67 19.34 20.66
C ARG A 456 -3.29 19.74 20.15
N VAL A 457 -2.63 18.87 19.38
CA VAL A 457 -1.33 19.16 18.78
C VAL A 457 -1.46 20.26 17.71
N ASP A 458 -2.47 20.23 16.85
CA ASP A 458 -2.73 21.30 15.87
C ASP A 458 -2.90 22.67 16.57
N ALA A 459 -3.69 22.73 17.64
CA ALA A 459 -3.88 23.95 18.42
C ALA A 459 -2.58 24.42 19.09
N PHE A 460 -1.74 23.50 19.55
CA PHE A 460 -0.40 23.81 20.06
C PHE A 460 0.49 24.40 18.97
N VAL A 461 0.58 23.75 17.80
CA VAL A 461 1.40 24.20 16.66
C VAL A 461 1.02 25.63 16.26
N ARG A 462 -0.27 25.93 16.18
CA ARG A 462 -0.75 27.28 15.82
C ARG A 462 -0.35 28.35 16.83
N ARG A 463 -0.39 28.05 18.13
CA ARG A 463 -0.04 29.00 19.20
C ARG A 463 1.46 29.12 19.45
N ASN A 464 2.23 28.09 19.12
CA ASN A 464 3.65 27.98 19.48
C ASN A 464 4.57 27.85 18.27
N THR A 465 4.16 28.39 17.11
CA THR A 465 5.05 28.53 15.96
C THR A 465 6.07 29.64 16.22
N LEU A 466 7.36 29.30 16.15
CA LEU A 466 8.48 30.24 16.26
C LEU A 466 8.86 30.82 14.90
N GLU A 467 8.93 29.97 13.86
CA GLU A 467 9.31 30.37 12.51
C GLU A 467 8.45 29.66 11.46
N LYS A 468 8.36 30.28 10.28
CA LYS A 468 7.61 29.76 9.13
C LYS A 468 8.55 29.64 7.92
N HIS A 469 8.64 28.44 7.36
CA HIS A 469 9.40 28.15 6.15
C HIS A 469 8.47 27.48 5.13
N GLY A 470 7.79 28.28 4.31
CA GLY A 470 6.71 27.81 3.43
C GLY A 470 5.59 27.13 4.26
N PRO A 471 5.23 25.86 4.00
CA PRO A 471 4.23 25.14 4.79
C PRO A 471 4.77 24.63 6.14
N VAL A 472 6.09 24.64 6.36
CA VAL A 472 6.72 24.12 7.58
C VAL A 472 6.59 25.14 8.70
N ARG A 473 6.23 24.65 9.90
CA ARG A 473 6.26 25.41 11.15
C ARG A 473 7.36 24.87 12.03
N VAL A 474 8.28 25.73 12.43
CA VAL A 474 9.18 25.48 13.57
C VAL A 474 8.38 25.77 14.82
N VAL A 475 8.28 24.80 15.71
CA VAL A 475 7.47 24.94 16.93
C VAL A 475 8.35 24.96 18.16
N LYS A 476 7.84 25.58 19.23
CA LYS A 476 8.51 25.55 20.53
C LYS A 476 8.70 24.08 20.96
N PRO A 477 9.94 23.65 21.28
CA PRO A 477 10.20 22.28 21.71
C PRO A 477 9.66 22.11 23.13
N GLU A 478 8.45 21.55 23.25
CA GLU A 478 7.80 21.27 24.53
C GLU A 478 7.12 19.91 24.57
N LEU A 479 6.59 19.46 23.43
CA LEU A 479 5.81 18.23 23.40
C LEU A 479 6.73 17.02 23.17
N VAL A 480 6.71 16.09 24.11
CA VAL A 480 7.44 14.81 24.04
C VAL A 480 6.49 13.68 23.67
N PHE A 481 6.92 12.81 22.77
CA PHE A 481 6.16 11.65 22.31
C PHE A 481 7.03 10.41 22.35
N GLU A 482 6.42 9.29 22.72
CA GLU A 482 7.04 7.98 22.55
C GLU A 482 6.89 7.59 21.07
N ILE A 483 8.01 7.48 20.37
CA ILE A 483 8.07 7.17 18.95
C ILE A 483 8.59 5.74 18.79
N ALA A 484 7.70 4.84 18.35
CA ALA A 484 8.06 3.47 18.02
C ALA A 484 8.42 3.33 16.54
N PHE A 485 9.40 2.49 16.24
CA PHE A 485 9.85 2.17 14.88
C PHE A 485 10.28 0.71 14.79
N GLU A 486 10.24 0.16 13.58
CA GLU A 486 10.46 -1.27 13.33
C GLU A 486 11.89 -1.60 12.96
N GLY A 487 12.62 -0.63 12.40
CA GLY A 487 13.99 -0.81 11.97
C GLY A 487 14.79 0.47 12.12
N ILE A 488 16.10 0.30 12.23
CA ILE A 488 17.08 1.36 12.44
C ILE A 488 18.32 1.05 11.61
N GLN A 489 18.88 2.04 10.94
CA GLN A 489 20.08 1.88 10.13
C GLN A 489 20.87 3.18 10.04
N ALA A 490 22.19 3.07 9.84
CA ALA A 490 23.04 4.22 9.55
C ALA A 490 22.61 4.89 8.24
N SER A 491 22.66 6.23 8.20
CA SER A 491 22.27 6.98 7.01
C SER A 491 22.99 8.33 6.93
N PRO A 492 23.84 8.57 5.90
CA PRO A 492 24.49 9.86 5.68
C PRO A 492 23.53 10.97 5.24
N ARG A 493 22.30 10.63 4.83
CA ARG A 493 21.29 11.61 4.37
C ARG A 493 20.53 12.31 5.50
N HIS A 494 20.55 11.76 6.71
CA HIS A 494 19.80 12.28 7.85
C HIS A 494 20.76 13.01 8.79
N LYS A 495 20.35 14.16 9.33
CA LYS A 495 21.20 14.95 10.24
C LYS A 495 21.62 14.18 11.49
N SER A 496 20.76 13.30 11.98
CA SER A 496 21.04 12.36 13.08
C SER A 496 22.10 11.30 12.74
N GLY A 497 22.43 11.11 11.45
CA GLY A 497 23.21 9.98 10.97
C GLY A 497 22.45 8.65 10.95
N ILE A 498 21.15 8.65 11.30
CA ILE A 498 20.33 7.44 11.47
C ILE A 498 19.00 7.59 10.74
N ALA A 499 18.57 6.53 10.04
CA ALA A 499 17.24 6.42 9.47
C ALA A 499 16.44 5.35 10.22
N VAL A 500 15.19 5.67 10.58
CA VAL A 500 14.25 4.74 11.21
C VAL A 500 13.10 4.36 10.27
N ARG A 501 12.56 3.16 10.45
CA ARG A 501 11.50 2.59 9.58
C ARG A 501 10.15 2.58 10.28
N PHE A 502 9.12 3.05 9.58
CA PHE A 502 7.74 3.17 10.06
C PHE A 502 7.60 3.82 11.43
N PRO A 503 8.23 5.00 11.67
CA PRO A 503 8.03 5.73 12.91
C PRO A 503 6.54 6.07 13.09
N ARG A 504 6.02 5.76 14.27
CA ARG A 504 4.65 6.07 14.69
C ARG A 504 4.66 6.56 16.12
N MET A 505 3.73 7.46 16.44
CA MET A 505 3.55 7.92 17.81
C MET A 505 2.79 6.84 18.57
N VAL A 506 3.36 6.31 19.65
CA VAL A 506 2.66 5.38 20.54
C VAL A 506 1.72 6.15 21.44
N ARG A 507 2.25 7.20 22.06
CA ARG A 507 1.51 8.10 22.96
C ARG A 507 2.22 9.44 23.11
N TRP A 508 1.43 10.44 23.49
CA TRP A 508 1.96 11.70 24.00
C TRP A 508 2.46 11.49 25.43
N ARG A 509 3.75 11.74 25.68
CA ARG A 509 4.37 11.69 26.99
C ARG A 509 4.13 13.00 27.75
N THR A 510 2.89 13.24 28.17
CA THR A 510 2.56 14.40 29.02
C THR A 510 3.20 14.32 30.40
N ASP A 511 3.73 13.16 30.75
CA ASP A 511 4.50 12.88 31.96
C ASP A 511 5.98 13.26 31.85
N LYS A 512 6.50 13.55 30.65
CA LYS A 512 7.90 13.88 30.42
C LYS A 512 8.10 15.31 29.97
N ARG A 513 9.17 15.92 30.47
CA ARG A 513 9.73 17.17 29.95
C ARG A 513 10.73 16.91 28.83
N VAL A 514 11.08 17.97 28.10
CA VAL A 514 12.04 17.93 26.98
C VAL A 514 13.43 17.46 27.43
N ASP A 515 13.86 17.85 28.63
CA ASP A 515 15.11 17.40 29.23
C ASP A 515 15.09 15.90 29.64
N GLU A 516 13.93 15.26 29.65
CA GLU A 516 13.78 13.82 29.90
C GLU A 516 13.56 13.00 28.62
N ALA A 517 13.58 13.67 27.46
CA ALA A 517 13.58 13.03 26.16
C ALA A 517 14.93 12.33 25.89
N ASP A 518 14.89 11.28 25.08
CA ASP A 518 16.06 10.50 24.75
C ASP A 518 17.07 11.30 23.90
N THR A 519 18.32 10.86 23.97
CA THR A 519 19.43 11.49 23.25
C THR A 519 19.75 10.76 21.95
N ILE A 520 20.55 11.39 21.09
CA ILE A 520 21.07 10.75 19.88
C ILE A 520 21.95 9.53 20.22
N GLU A 521 22.66 9.54 21.36
CA GLU A 521 23.42 8.39 21.87
C GLU A 521 22.52 7.21 22.21
N THR A 522 21.32 7.47 22.76
CA THR A 522 20.32 6.42 23.01
C THR A 522 19.94 5.74 21.71
N LEU A 523 19.70 6.54 20.65
CA LEU A 523 19.39 6.01 19.33
C LEU A 523 20.58 5.26 18.69
N ARG A 524 21.82 5.73 18.89
CA ARG A 524 23.04 5.02 18.45
C ARG A 524 23.23 3.69 19.17
N ALA A 525 22.99 3.62 20.48
CA ALA A 525 23.05 2.37 21.22
C ALA A 525 22.01 1.35 20.72
N LEU A 526 20.82 1.81 20.29
CA LEU A 526 19.83 0.95 19.63
C LEU A 526 20.30 0.49 18.24
N LEU A 527 21.05 1.32 17.51
CA LEU A 527 21.64 0.95 16.23
C LEU A 527 22.74 -0.10 16.44
N ASP A 528 23.64 0.09 17.41
CA ASP A 528 24.75 -0.82 17.67
C ASP A 528 24.25 -2.20 18.12
N ARG A 529 23.21 -2.25 18.97
CA ARG A 529 22.50 -3.50 19.31
C ARG A 529 21.79 -4.16 18.11
N GLY A 530 21.52 -3.40 17.05
CA GLY A 530 20.98 -3.89 15.79
C GLY A 530 22.04 -4.17 14.71
N VAL A 531 23.31 -3.81 14.95
CA VAL A 531 24.44 -3.92 14.00
C VAL A 531 25.51 -4.92 14.48
N GLU A 532 25.61 -5.20 15.78
CA GLU A 532 26.47 -6.29 16.33
C GLU A 532 25.91 -7.71 16.12
N ALA A 533 24.97 -7.91 15.19
CA ALA A 533 24.38 -9.22 14.89
C ALA A 533 24.43 -9.57 13.40
#